data_AF-K2B9F1-F1
#
_entry.id   AF-K2B9F1-F1
#
_cell.length_a   1.000
_cell.length_b   1.000
_cell.length_c   1.000
_cell.angle_alpha   90.00
_cell.angle_beta   90.00
_cell.angle_gamma   90.00
#
_symmetry.space_group_name_H-M   'P 1'
#
loop_
_entity.id
_entity.type
_entity.pdbx_description
1 polymer ?
#
loop_
_entity_poly.entity_id
_entity_poly.type
_entity_poly.pdbx_seq_one_letter_code
_entity_poly.pdbx_strand_id
1 'polypeptide(L)'
;MKEKNKKAFTLIELLIVIAIIGVLASTVLINTNGARKRAKDAKRIIEVSQIQSALEMYYAQYGRYPDSDMAGCGNWDVGNIDSPFIPLLESFLGKPLPRDMTKSGNCDGYFYYRYNEWNSTHYGCSGTPFYVLGATLDGSSHGVNVTSDSQSPGWSCANRDWQQEMGWVTGKYE
;
A
#
# COMPACT_ATOMS: atom_id res chain seq x y z
N MET A 1 -47.71 56.08 2.42
CA MET A 1 -46.33 55.55 2.51
C MET A 1 -46.44 54.07 2.87
N LYS A 2 -45.82 53.17 2.10
CA LYS A 2 -45.96 51.71 2.28
C LYS A 2 -44.85 51.25 3.23
N GLU A 3 -45.18 51.00 4.49
CA GLU A 3 -44.28 50.45 5.52
C GLU A 3 -43.66 49.15 5.01
N LYS A 4 -42.34 49.15 4.77
CA LYS A 4 -41.59 47.93 4.47
C LYS A 4 -41.36 47.19 5.79
N ASN A 5 -42.18 46.17 6.06
CA ASN A 5 -41.95 45.22 7.15
C ASN A 5 -40.53 44.66 7.07
N LYS A 6 -39.63 45.17 7.91
CA LYS A 6 -38.29 44.61 8.09
C LYS A 6 -38.46 43.34 8.93
N LYS A 7 -38.31 42.17 8.30
CA LYS A 7 -38.30 40.89 9.00
C LYS A 7 -37.05 40.85 9.89
N ALA A 8 -37.25 40.88 11.20
CA ALA A 8 -36.20 40.64 12.19
C ALA A 8 -36.09 39.12 12.44
N PHE A 9 -34.86 38.63 12.52
CA PHE A 9 -34.57 37.21 12.78
C PHE A 9 -34.73 36.95 14.28
N THR A 10 -35.36 35.85 14.66
CA THR A 10 -35.54 35.50 16.07
C THR A 10 -34.32 34.74 16.62
N LEU A 11 -34.04 34.90 17.91
CA LEU A 11 -32.97 34.14 18.58
C LEU A 11 -33.22 32.63 18.52
N ILE A 12 -34.48 32.20 18.57
CA ILE A 12 -34.86 30.79 18.48
C ILE A 12 -34.60 30.20 17.09
N GLU A 13 -34.82 30.97 16.02
CA GLU A 13 -34.46 30.54 14.66
C GLU A 13 -32.97 30.30 14.53
N LEU A 14 -32.13 31.17 15.10
CA LEU A 14 -30.68 30.99 15.07
C LEU A 14 -30.25 29.76 15.88
N LEU A 15 -30.88 29.53 17.04
CA LEU A 15 -30.58 28.40 17.93
C LEU A 15 -30.90 27.05 17.26
N ILE A 16 -32.05 26.97 16.57
CA ILE A 16 -32.43 25.76 15.83
C ILE A 16 -31.45 25.49 14.68
N VAL A 17 -30.99 26.52 13.97
CA VAL A 17 -30.06 26.37 12.85
C VAL A 17 -28.72 25.80 13.33
N ILE A 18 -28.13 26.34 14.40
CA ILE A 18 -26.85 25.81 14.92
C ILE A 18 -27.01 24.39 15.49
N ALA A 19 -28.18 24.06 16.07
CA ALA A 19 -28.48 22.71 16.54
C ALA A 19 -28.55 21.72 15.37
N ILE A 20 -29.24 22.07 14.27
CA ILE A 20 -29.30 21.22 13.07
C ILE A 20 -27.92 21.08 12.42
N ILE A 21 -27.13 22.15 12.31
CA ILE A 21 -25.76 22.10 11.78
C ILE A 21 -24.89 21.19 12.64
N GLY A 22 -25.01 21.23 13.98
CA GLY A 22 -24.27 20.35 14.88
C GLY A 22 -24.59 18.87 14.68
N VAL A 23 -25.88 18.54 14.50
CA VAL A 23 -26.31 17.17 14.21
C VAL A 23 -25.79 16.71 12.85
N LEU A 24 -25.96 17.51 11.79
CA LEU A 24 -25.49 17.17 10.45
C LEU A 24 -23.97 17.02 10.40
N ALA A 25 -23.22 17.94 11.02
CA ALA A 25 -21.76 17.90 11.04
C ALA A 25 -21.19 16.65 11.71
N SER A 26 -21.82 16.18 12.80
CA SER A 26 -21.36 14.97 13.50
C SER A 26 -21.50 13.69 12.64
N THR A 27 -22.59 13.57 11.87
CA THR A 27 -22.80 12.40 11.00
C THR A 27 -21.84 12.34 9.81
N VAL A 28 -21.47 13.49 9.24
CA VAL A 28 -20.56 13.57 8.08
C VAL A 28 -19.15 13.08 8.43
N LEU A 29 -18.65 13.39 9.64
CA LEU A 29 -17.29 13.04 10.05
C LEU A 29 -17.08 11.52 10.13
N ILE A 30 -18.06 10.75 10.60
CA ILE A 30 -17.95 9.30 10.81
C ILE A 30 -17.77 8.56 9.46
N ASN A 31 -18.44 9.01 8.39
CA ASN A 31 -18.40 8.34 7.08
C ASN A 31 -17.08 8.56 6.31
N THR A 32 -16.36 9.66 6.59
CA THR A 32 -15.16 10.02 5.81
C THR A 32 -13.93 9.15 6.09
N ASN A 33 -13.85 8.53 7.28
CA ASN A 33 -12.69 7.72 7.66
C ASN A 33 -12.55 6.44 6.81
N GLY A 34 -13.65 5.73 6.57
CA GLY A 34 -13.64 4.52 5.73
C GLY A 34 -13.38 4.81 4.26
N ALA A 35 -13.85 5.96 3.74
CA ALA A 35 -13.58 6.38 2.37
C ALA A 35 -12.09 6.73 2.15
N ARG A 36 -11.48 7.47 3.08
CA ARG A 36 -10.05 7.80 3.03
C ARG A 36 -9.15 6.57 3.09
N LYS A 37 -9.53 5.60 3.93
CA LYS A 37 -8.82 4.33 4.11
C LYS A 37 -8.79 3.53 2.79
N ARG A 38 -9.96 3.29 2.18
CA ARG A 38 -10.08 2.65 0.85
C ARG A 38 -9.32 3.40 -0.26
N ALA A 39 -9.35 4.73 -0.25
CA ALA A 39 -8.63 5.53 -1.25
C ALA A 39 -7.09 5.37 -1.14
N LYS A 40 -6.56 5.26 0.09
CA LYS A 40 -5.12 5.00 0.31
C LYS A 40 -4.73 3.61 -0.17
N ASP A 41 -5.56 2.62 0.08
CA ASP A 41 -5.29 1.24 -0.34
C ASP A 41 -5.38 1.08 -1.86
N ALA A 42 -6.39 1.67 -2.49
CA ALA A 42 -6.45 1.75 -3.95
C ALA A 42 -5.21 2.40 -4.56
N LYS A 43 -4.70 3.47 -3.91
CA LYS A 43 -3.44 4.10 -4.31
C LYS A 43 -2.26 3.13 -4.17
N ARG A 44 -2.10 2.43 -3.04
CA ARG A 44 -1.02 1.44 -2.83
C ARG A 44 -1.06 0.32 -3.87
N ILE A 45 -2.25 -0.16 -4.24
CA ILE A 45 -2.43 -1.21 -5.26
C ILE A 45 -1.93 -0.72 -6.64
N ILE A 46 -2.22 0.53 -7.00
CA ILE A 46 -1.70 1.13 -8.24
C ILE A 46 -0.17 1.27 -8.16
N GLU A 47 0.34 1.72 -7.02
CA GLU A 47 1.78 1.94 -6.81
C GLU A 47 2.58 0.63 -6.87
N VAL A 48 2.12 -0.44 -6.23
CA VAL A 48 2.77 -1.76 -6.29
C VAL A 48 2.74 -2.34 -7.72
N SER A 49 1.68 -2.09 -8.49
CA SER A 49 1.60 -2.49 -9.90
C SER A 49 2.66 -1.77 -10.77
N GLN A 50 3.01 -0.52 -10.43
CA GLN A 50 4.08 0.21 -11.11
C GLN A 50 5.45 -0.38 -10.78
N ILE A 51 5.67 -0.78 -9.52
CA ILE A 51 6.89 -1.48 -9.08
C ILE A 51 7.01 -2.83 -9.78
N GLN A 52 5.93 -3.60 -9.87
CA GLN A 52 5.90 -4.86 -10.63
C GLN A 52 6.30 -4.63 -12.09
N SER A 53 5.74 -3.61 -12.74
CA SER A 53 6.10 -3.28 -14.12
C SER A 53 7.60 -2.93 -14.26
N ALA A 54 8.17 -2.25 -13.28
CA ALA A 54 9.60 -1.93 -13.26
C ALA A 54 10.48 -3.18 -13.06
N LEU A 55 10.05 -4.12 -12.23
CA LEU A 55 10.71 -5.42 -12.06
C LEU A 55 10.72 -6.22 -13.36
N GLU A 56 9.59 -6.30 -14.05
CA GLU A 56 9.50 -7.01 -15.34
C GLU A 56 10.39 -6.35 -16.41
N MET A 57 10.51 -5.01 -16.40
CA MET A 57 11.45 -4.31 -17.27
C MET A 57 12.92 -4.60 -16.94
N TYR A 58 13.25 -4.68 -15.65
CA TYR A 58 14.59 -5.08 -15.21
C TYR A 58 14.92 -6.51 -15.67
N TYR A 59 13.99 -7.45 -15.47
CA TYR A 59 14.14 -8.83 -15.95
C TYR A 59 14.30 -8.91 -17.46
N ALA A 60 13.51 -8.14 -18.23
CA ALA A 60 13.61 -8.10 -19.69
C ALA A 60 15.01 -7.63 -20.18
N GLN A 61 15.71 -6.83 -19.38
CA GLN A 61 17.04 -6.32 -19.72
C GLN A 61 18.18 -7.24 -19.24
N TYR A 62 18.08 -7.80 -18.04
CA TYR A 62 19.16 -8.53 -17.38
C TYR A 62 18.97 -10.05 -17.33
N GLY A 63 17.78 -10.55 -17.66
CA GLY A 63 17.43 -11.97 -17.60
C GLY A 63 17.25 -12.52 -16.18
N ARG A 64 17.21 -11.64 -15.17
CA ARG A 64 17.00 -11.95 -13.75
C ARG A 64 16.41 -10.75 -13.03
N TYR A 65 15.78 -10.97 -11.89
CA TYR A 65 15.30 -9.88 -11.03
C TYR A 65 16.42 -9.29 -10.16
N PRO A 66 16.23 -8.09 -9.58
CA PRO A 66 17.20 -7.51 -8.66
C PRO A 66 17.38 -8.36 -7.41
N ASP A 67 18.64 -8.54 -7.02
CA ASP A 67 19.03 -9.12 -5.72
C ASP A 67 18.54 -8.23 -4.57
N SER A 68 18.19 -8.87 -3.44
CA SER A 68 17.79 -8.11 -2.25
C SER A 68 18.99 -7.47 -1.58
N ASP A 69 18.91 -6.18 -1.29
CA ASP A 69 20.03 -5.41 -0.73
C ASP A 69 19.87 -5.17 0.79
N MET A 70 18.67 -5.43 1.35
CA MET A 70 18.39 -5.17 2.76
C MET A 70 18.42 -6.43 3.66
N ALA A 71 19.59 -6.71 4.25
CA ALA A 71 19.77 -7.74 5.29
C ALA A 71 18.98 -7.47 6.59
N GLY A 72 18.52 -6.24 6.83
CA GLY A 72 17.93 -5.80 8.09
C GLY A 72 16.48 -6.23 8.34
N CYS A 73 15.71 -6.53 7.29
CA CYS A 73 14.30 -6.97 7.40
C CYS A 73 14.14 -8.47 7.08
N GLY A 74 15.09 -9.30 7.52
CA GLY A 74 15.10 -10.72 7.16
C GLY A 74 15.12 -10.92 5.65
N ASN A 75 15.98 -10.18 4.93
CA ASN A 75 16.11 -10.21 3.47
C ASN A 75 14.83 -9.83 2.71
N TRP A 76 14.15 -8.80 3.20
CA TRP A 76 13.09 -8.10 2.48
C TRP A 76 13.59 -6.70 2.17
N ASP A 77 13.44 -6.27 0.93
CA ASP A 77 13.51 -4.86 0.60
C ASP A 77 12.16 -4.21 0.87
N VAL A 78 12.19 -3.01 1.42
CA VAL A 78 10.98 -2.26 1.80
C VAL A 78 10.80 -1.03 0.93
N GLY A 79 9.57 -0.56 0.75
CA GLY A 79 9.29 0.63 -0.07
C GLY A 79 9.40 1.96 0.69
N ASN A 80 10.48 2.20 1.45
CA ASN A 80 10.64 3.41 2.28
C ASN A 80 11.80 4.31 1.83
N ILE A 81 12.10 5.37 2.59
CA ILE A 81 13.14 6.35 2.22
C ILE A 81 14.57 5.79 2.27
N ASP A 82 14.84 4.82 3.13
CA ASP A 82 16.18 4.27 3.36
C ASP A 82 16.48 3.08 2.43
N SER A 83 15.47 2.58 1.73
CA SER A 83 15.61 1.42 0.86
C SER A 83 16.30 1.76 -0.46
N PRO A 84 17.39 1.06 -0.82
CA PRO A 84 18.07 1.21 -2.11
C PRO A 84 17.29 0.59 -3.28
N PHE A 85 16.30 -0.27 -2.98
CA PHE A 85 15.51 -1.00 -3.98
C PHE A 85 14.71 -0.08 -4.91
N ILE A 86 14.01 0.92 -4.37
CA ILE A 86 13.22 1.84 -5.21
C ILE A 86 14.13 2.73 -6.09
N PRO A 87 15.19 3.38 -5.57
CA PRO A 87 16.16 4.10 -6.39
C PRO A 87 16.80 3.26 -7.49
N LEU A 88 17.09 1.98 -7.22
CA LEU A 88 17.60 1.05 -8.23
C LEU A 88 16.62 0.96 -9.40
N LEU A 89 15.35 0.64 -9.13
CA LEU A 89 14.32 0.52 -10.16
C LEU A 89 14.05 1.84 -10.90
N GLU A 90 14.09 2.98 -10.21
CA GLU A 90 13.94 4.30 -10.84
C GLU A 90 15.02 4.60 -11.87
N SER A 91 16.27 4.21 -11.57
CA SER A 91 17.40 4.42 -12.49
C SER A 91 17.22 3.69 -13.83
N PHE A 92 16.51 2.56 -13.83
CA PHE A 92 16.17 1.80 -15.04
C PHE A 92 14.93 2.32 -15.74
N LEU A 93 13.94 2.74 -14.96
CA LEU A 93 12.64 3.16 -15.49
C LEU A 93 12.64 4.61 -16.00
N GLY A 94 13.62 5.42 -15.58
CA GLY A 94 13.74 6.84 -15.94
C GLY A 94 12.60 7.72 -15.41
N LYS A 95 11.83 7.22 -14.45
CA LYS A 95 10.73 7.94 -13.79
C LYS A 95 10.70 7.60 -12.30
N PRO A 96 10.27 8.54 -11.44
CA PRO A 96 10.17 8.29 -10.01
C PRO A 96 9.14 7.18 -9.74
N LEU A 97 9.48 6.31 -8.80
CA LEU A 97 8.60 5.25 -8.33
C LEU A 97 8.06 5.60 -6.95
N PRO A 98 6.89 5.06 -6.59
CA PRO A 98 6.32 5.27 -5.28
C PRO A 98 7.24 4.75 -4.18
N ARG A 99 7.51 5.61 -3.19
CA ARG A 99 8.15 5.24 -1.92
C ARG A 99 7.46 5.96 -0.78
N ASP A 100 7.42 5.34 0.38
CA ASP A 100 6.92 5.97 1.59
C ASP A 100 7.96 6.94 2.17
N MET A 101 7.74 8.23 1.93
CA MET A 101 8.59 9.30 2.46
C MET A 101 8.39 9.56 3.95
N THR A 102 7.42 8.90 4.60
CA THR A 102 7.10 9.10 6.03
C THR A 102 7.67 8.00 6.92
N LYS A 103 8.22 6.94 6.34
CA LYS A 103 8.78 5.78 7.03
C LYS A 103 10.28 5.68 6.77
N SER A 104 11.00 5.35 7.83
CA SER A 104 12.45 5.20 7.88
C SER A 104 12.79 4.03 8.81
N GLY A 105 13.90 3.36 8.58
CA GLY A 105 14.32 2.15 9.26
C GLY A 105 14.24 0.91 8.37
N ASN A 106 14.81 -0.21 8.83
CA ASN A 106 15.04 -1.36 7.95
C ASN A 106 13.77 -2.15 7.58
N CYS A 107 12.69 -2.08 8.37
CA CYS A 107 11.52 -2.96 8.24
C CYS A 107 10.18 -2.23 8.05
N ASP A 108 10.21 -0.90 7.99
CA ASP A 108 9.01 -0.06 7.94
C ASP A 108 8.69 0.36 6.51
N GLY A 109 7.57 -0.08 5.95
CA GLY A 109 7.15 0.33 4.61
C GLY A 109 5.83 -0.32 4.22
N TYR A 110 5.20 0.18 3.16
CA TYR A 110 3.96 -0.42 2.65
C TYR A 110 4.20 -1.50 1.59
N PHE A 111 5.37 -1.53 0.97
CA PHE A 111 5.75 -2.52 -0.03
C PHE A 111 6.90 -3.37 0.50
N TYR A 112 6.86 -4.65 0.18
CA TYR A 112 7.84 -5.66 0.56
C TYR A 112 8.23 -6.46 -0.68
N TYR A 113 9.51 -6.50 -1.00
CA TYR A 113 10.05 -7.25 -2.12
C TYR A 113 11.10 -8.24 -1.64
N ARG A 114 11.08 -9.43 -2.21
CA ARG A 114 12.12 -10.43 -2.02
C ARG A 114 12.42 -11.10 -3.34
N TYR A 115 13.69 -11.38 -3.55
CA TYR A 115 14.18 -12.28 -4.58
C TYR A 115 15.18 -13.26 -3.97
N ASN A 116 15.24 -14.47 -4.52
CA ASN A 116 16.16 -15.50 -4.05
C ASN A 116 16.71 -16.30 -5.23
N GLU A 117 17.96 -16.04 -5.60
CA GLU A 117 18.78 -17.00 -6.35
C GLU A 117 19.11 -18.17 -5.39
N TRP A 118 19.38 -19.40 -5.82
CA TRP A 118 19.84 -20.56 -5.00
C TRP A 118 18.83 -21.62 -4.48
N ASN A 119 19.29 -22.90 -4.56
CA ASN A 119 18.65 -24.11 -4.05
C ASN A 119 18.85 -24.26 -2.52
N SER A 120 17.82 -23.90 -1.76
CA SER A 120 17.48 -24.47 -0.44
C SER A 120 16.10 -23.94 -0.06
N THR A 121 15.32 -24.70 0.70
CA THR A 121 13.95 -24.41 1.17
C THR A 121 13.85 -23.16 2.04
N HIS A 122 14.08 -21.98 1.46
CA HIS A 122 13.93 -20.69 2.11
C HIS A 122 12.50 -20.19 1.90
N TYR A 123 11.86 -19.77 2.99
CA TYR A 123 10.53 -19.14 2.95
C TYR A 123 9.43 -20.00 2.33
N GLY A 124 9.56 -21.33 2.38
CA GLY A 124 8.54 -22.29 1.97
C GLY A 124 8.53 -22.65 0.48
N CYS A 125 9.36 -22.01 -0.34
CA CYS A 125 9.46 -22.28 -1.77
C CYS A 125 10.77 -23.00 -2.10
N SER A 126 10.79 -23.90 -3.09
CA SER A 126 11.96 -24.72 -3.44
C SER A 126 12.18 -24.81 -4.95
N GLY A 127 13.44 -25.08 -5.34
CA GLY A 127 13.81 -25.50 -6.70
C GLY A 127 14.20 -24.37 -7.67
N THR A 128 13.35 -23.36 -7.86
CA THR A 128 13.57 -22.30 -8.86
C THR A 128 13.66 -20.92 -8.19
N PRO A 129 14.52 -20.01 -8.71
CA PRO A 129 14.54 -18.63 -8.26
C PRO A 129 13.16 -18.02 -8.40
N PHE A 130 12.79 -17.19 -7.44
CA PHE A 130 11.49 -16.55 -7.42
C PHE A 130 11.57 -15.16 -6.82
N TYR A 131 10.62 -14.32 -7.19
CA TYR A 131 10.35 -13.10 -6.46
C TYR A 131 8.96 -13.12 -5.83
N VAL A 132 8.81 -12.37 -4.74
CA VAL A 132 7.52 -12.04 -4.14
C VAL A 132 7.49 -10.55 -3.92
N LEU A 133 6.44 -9.90 -4.42
CA LEU A 133 6.15 -8.49 -4.19
C LEU A 133 4.81 -8.41 -3.46
N GLY A 134 4.84 -7.90 -2.23
CA GLY A 134 3.67 -7.72 -1.38
C GLY A 134 3.45 -6.27 -0.99
N ALA A 135 2.20 -5.92 -0.71
CA ALA A 135 1.84 -4.65 -0.10
C ALA A 135 0.95 -4.86 1.13
N THR A 136 1.18 -4.04 2.16
CA THR A 136 0.33 -3.99 3.35
C THR A 136 -0.83 -3.01 3.13
N LEU A 137 -2.04 -3.56 3.27
CA LEU A 137 -3.28 -2.82 3.13
C LEU A 137 -3.84 -2.51 4.51
N ASP A 138 -4.45 -1.34 4.67
CA ASP A 138 -5.29 -1.07 5.83
C ASP A 138 -4.66 -1.14 7.24
N GLY A 139 -3.35 -0.88 7.37
CA GLY A 139 -2.65 -0.88 8.66
C GLY A 139 -2.32 -2.30 9.17
N SER A 140 -2.51 -3.31 8.33
CA SER A 140 -1.95 -4.63 8.57
C SER A 140 -0.42 -4.56 8.58
N SER A 141 0.20 -5.16 9.59
CA SER A 141 1.63 -5.42 9.61
C SER A 141 1.92 -6.63 8.73
N HIS A 142 3.09 -6.68 8.10
CA HIS A 142 3.59 -7.91 7.49
C HIS A 142 3.56 -9.06 8.51
N GLY A 143 2.83 -10.15 8.22
CA GLY A 143 3.00 -11.44 8.91
C GLY A 143 1.96 -11.89 9.96
N VAL A 144 0.84 -11.17 10.23
CA VAL A 144 -0.22 -11.71 11.12
C VAL A 144 -1.62 -11.19 10.76
N ASN A 145 -2.61 -12.10 10.62
CA ASN A 145 -4.05 -11.82 10.45
C ASN A 145 -4.39 -10.83 9.33
N VAL A 146 -3.80 -11.02 8.15
CA VAL A 146 -4.03 -10.15 7.01
C VAL A 146 -5.23 -10.64 6.20
N THR A 147 -6.20 -9.77 5.96
CA THR A 147 -7.26 -10.02 4.98
C THR A 147 -6.74 -9.63 3.60
N SER A 148 -6.64 -10.60 2.70
CA SER A 148 -6.26 -10.32 1.31
C SER A 148 -7.34 -9.50 0.61
N ASP A 149 -6.90 -8.50 -0.14
CA ASP A 149 -7.76 -7.73 -1.02
C ASP A 149 -8.20 -8.58 -2.20
N SER A 150 -9.46 -8.42 -2.61
CA SER A 150 -10.06 -9.17 -3.73
C SER A 150 -9.36 -8.98 -5.08
N GLN A 151 -8.60 -7.89 -5.25
CA GLN A 151 -7.83 -7.57 -6.45
C GLN A 151 -6.38 -8.10 -6.39
N SER A 152 -5.98 -8.71 -5.27
CA SER A 152 -4.68 -9.35 -5.14
C SER A 152 -4.58 -10.54 -6.11
N PRO A 153 -3.59 -10.57 -7.02
CA PRO A 153 -3.37 -11.71 -7.91
C PRO A 153 -3.12 -13.01 -7.14
N GLY A 154 -2.51 -12.86 -5.96
CA GLY A 154 -2.09 -13.97 -5.14
C GLY A 154 -0.80 -14.60 -5.60
N TRP A 155 -0.11 -15.20 -4.65
CA TRP A 155 1.07 -16.00 -4.92
C TRP A 155 1.22 -17.06 -3.83
N SER A 156 1.49 -18.29 -4.24
CA SER A 156 1.74 -19.39 -3.34
C SER A 156 2.76 -20.34 -3.93
N CYS A 157 3.42 -21.08 -3.05
CA CYS A 157 4.34 -22.15 -3.39
C CYS A 157 4.02 -23.38 -2.55
N ALA A 158 4.69 -24.50 -2.83
CA ALA A 158 4.31 -25.82 -2.32
C ALA A 158 4.10 -25.89 -0.80
N ASN A 159 4.86 -25.13 0.00
CA ASN A 159 4.76 -25.14 1.46
C ASN A 159 4.36 -23.79 2.07
N ARG A 160 3.90 -22.81 1.27
CA ARG A 160 3.53 -21.49 1.77
C ARG A 160 2.55 -20.76 0.86
N ASP A 161 1.53 -20.17 1.48
CA ASP A 161 0.58 -19.28 0.83
C ASP A 161 0.81 -17.84 1.28
N TRP A 162 1.31 -17.00 0.38
CA TRP A 162 1.64 -15.61 0.71
C TRP A 162 0.41 -14.71 0.80
N GLN A 163 -0.75 -15.16 0.31
CA GLN A 163 -2.00 -14.40 0.41
C GLN A 163 -2.48 -14.27 1.85
N GLN A 164 -2.01 -15.14 2.75
CA GLN A 164 -2.37 -15.11 4.17
C GLN A 164 -1.50 -14.14 4.99
N GLU A 165 -0.45 -13.59 4.39
CA GLU A 165 0.56 -12.78 5.07
C GLU A 165 0.62 -11.32 4.60
N MET A 166 -0.02 -11.02 3.47
CA MET A 166 0.02 -9.73 2.80
C MET A 166 -1.38 -9.35 2.28
N GLY A 167 -1.70 -8.06 2.35
CA GLY A 167 -2.99 -7.55 1.89
C GLY A 167 -3.11 -7.64 0.37
N TRP A 168 -2.00 -7.39 -0.31
CA TRP A 168 -1.85 -7.61 -1.74
C TRP A 168 -0.53 -8.36 -1.99
N VAL A 169 -0.52 -9.34 -2.86
CA VAL A 169 0.71 -10.07 -3.20
C VAL A 169 0.69 -10.59 -4.62
N THR A 170 1.86 -10.53 -5.25
CA THR A 170 2.16 -11.20 -6.50
C THR A 170 3.56 -11.80 -6.42
N GLY A 171 3.86 -12.72 -7.32
CA GLY A 171 5.15 -13.36 -7.41
C GLY A 171 5.22 -14.21 -8.65
N LYS A 172 6.43 -14.65 -8.96
CA LYS A 172 6.70 -15.51 -10.11
C LYS A 172 7.99 -16.28 -9.88
N TYR A 173 8.06 -17.48 -10.44
CA TYR A 173 9.34 -18.15 -10.68
C TYR A 173 10.01 -17.56 -11.92
N GLU A 174 11.34 -17.53 -11.92
CA GLU A 174 12.14 -17.13 -13.07
C GLU A 174 12.23 -18.16 -14.17
#